data_AF-A0A671S3N9-F1
#
_entry.id   AF-A0A671S3N9-F1
#
_cell.length_a   1.000
_cell.length_b   1.000
_cell.length_c   1.000
_cell.angle_alpha   90.00
_cell.angle_beta   90.00
_cell.angle_gamma   90.00
#
_symmetry.space_group_name_H-M   'P 1'
#
loop_
_entity.id
_entity.type
_entity.pdbx_description
1 polymer ?
#
loop_
_entity_poly.entity_id
_entity_poly.type
_entity_poly.pdbx_seq_one_letter_code
_entity_poly.pdbx_strand_id
1 'polypeptide(L)' 'MNDNIPSLVVCEVDVSLQEKLKKFRFRKETNNAAILMKIDMEKQLVVLEEEYEIFEVRNPDDLTEEWLKEKLSFFR' A
#
# COMPACT_ATOMS: atom_id res chain seq x y z
N MET A 1 26.17 -8.62 27.57
CA MET A 1 24.90 -8.01 27.13
C MET A 1 24.64 -8.59 25.75
N ASN A 2 23.68 -9.50 25.63
CA ASN A 2 23.29 -10.04 24.34
C ASN A 2 22.27 -9.07 23.75
N ASP A 3 22.74 -8.21 22.86
CA ASP A 3 21.86 -7.37 22.05
C ASP A 3 21.08 -8.28 21.10
N ASN A 4 19.86 -8.62 21.51
CA ASN A 4 18.91 -9.36 20.69
C ASN A 4 18.36 -8.38 19.64
N ILE A 5 19.17 -8.08 18.63
CA ILE A 5 18.74 -7.29 17.47
C ILE A 5 17.74 -8.18 16.71
N PRO A 6 16.46 -7.78 16.57
CA PRO A 6 15.54 -8.54 15.75
C PRO A 6 16.10 -8.60 14.33
N SER A 7 16.36 -9.80 13.82
CA SER A 7 16.83 -9.98 12.45
C SER A 7 15.81 -9.34 11.51
N LEU A 8 16.22 -8.30 10.77
CA LEU A 8 15.37 -7.66 9.77
C LEU A 8 15.09 -8.69 8.65
N VAL A 9 13.86 -9.15 8.56
CA VAL A 9 13.39 -9.99 7.47
C VAL A 9 12.85 -9.06 6.39
N VAL A 10 13.48 -9.08 5.21
CA VAL A 10 13.03 -8.32 4.04
C VAL A 10 12.14 -9.22 3.19
N CYS A 11 10.91 -8.80 2.92
CA CYS A 11 9.99 -9.51 2.04
C CYS A 11 10.27 -9.18 0.58
N GLU A 12 10.11 -10.16 -0.31
CA GLU A 12 10.11 -9.91 -1.75
C GLU A 12 8.81 -9.20 -2.17
N VAL A 13 8.79 -8.56 -3.34
CA VAL A 13 7.58 -7.92 -3.87
C VAL A 13 7.00 -8.80 -4.96
N ASP A 14 5.72 -9.16 -4.84
CA ASP A 14 5.03 -9.98 -5.82
C ASP A 14 5.15 -9.40 -7.25
N VAL A 15 5.36 -10.28 -8.24
CA VAL A 15 5.59 -9.86 -9.63
C VAL A 15 4.38 -9.10 -10.19
N SER A 16 3.16 -9.54 -9.88
CA SER A 16 1.95 -8.86 -10.34
C SER A 16 1.77 -7.49 -9.67
N LEU A 17 2.19 -7.35 -8.41
CA LEU A 17 2.24 -6.07 -7.72
C LEU A 17 3.29 -5.14 -8.36
N GLN A 18 4.48 -5.63 -8.73
CA GLN A 18 5.50 -4.81 -9.42
C GLN A 18 4.97 -4.24 -10.74
N GLU A 19 4.25 -5.05 -11.52
CA GLU A 19 3.63 -4.59 -12.77
C GLU A 19 2.57 -3.52 -12.54
N LYS A 20 1.73 -3.70 -11.50
CA LYS A 20 0.73 -2.69 -11.10
C LYS A 20 1.38 -1.40 -10.62
N LEU A 21 2.40 -1.46 -9.78
CA LEU A 21 3.15 -0.29 -9.33
C LEU A 21 3.78 0.46 -10.50
N LYS A 22 4.29 -0.26 -11.51
CA LYS A 22 4.80 0.34 -12.74
C LYS A 22 3.70 1.08 -13.50
N LYS A 23 2.54 0.44 -13.72
CA LYS A 23 1.39 1.08 -14.37
C LYS A 23 0.91 2.31 -13.59
N PHE A 24 0.76 2.18 -12.28
CA PHE A 24 0.32 3.24 -11.38
C PHE A 24 1.27 4.45 -11.38
N ARG A 25 2.59 4.21 -11.38
CA ARG A 25 3.61 5.27 -11.48
C ARG A 25 3.50 6.06 -12.77
N PHE A 26 3.14 5.39 -13.88
CA PHE A 26 3.06 6.00 -15.21
C PHE A 26 1.63 6.26 -15.67
N ARG A 27 0.67 6.23 -14.74
CA ARG A 27 -0.74 6.52 -15.02
C ARG A 27 -0.89 7.95 -15.54
N LYS A 28 -1.86 8.18 -16.41
CA LYS A 28 -2.11 9.50 -17.05
C LYS A 28 -3.34 10.20 -16.47
N GLU A 29 -4.11 9.49 -15.66
CA GLU A 29 -5.32 9.93 -15.01
C GLU A 29 -4.98 10.98 -13.95
N THR A 30 -5.79 12.03 -13.88
CA THR A 30 -5.59 13.17 -12.96
C THR A 30 -6.41 13.03 -11.67
N ASN A 31 -7.10 11.91 -11.47
CA ASN A 31 -7.77 11.61 -10.21
C ASN A 31 -6.76 11.11 -9.17
N ASN A 32 -7.12 11.30 -7.91
CA ASN A 32 -6.41 10.66 -6.82
C ASN A 32 -6.69 9.16 -6.86
N ALA A 33 -5.68 8.36 -6.56
CA ALA A 33 -5.78 6.92 -6.51
C ALA A 33 -4.76 6.41 -5.50
N ALA A 34 -5.01 5.24 -4.94
CA ALA A 34 -4.16 4.61 -3.93
C ALA A 34 -4.01 3.11 -4.19
N ILE A 35 -2.85 2.57 -3.82
CA ILE A 35 -2.57 1.14 -3.80
C ILE A 35 -2.36 0.75 -2.34
N LEU A 36 -3.20 -0.15 -1.83
CA LEU A 36 -3.04 -0.77 -0.53
C LEU A 36 -2.28 -2.08 -0.70
N MET A 37 -1.19 -2.23 0.05
CA MET A 37 -0.34 -3.42 0.05
C MET A 37 -0.38 -4.09 1.42
N LYS A 38 -0.28 -5.41 1.45
CA LYS A 38 -0.09 -6.18 2.68
C LYS A 38 1.11 -7.12 2.57
N ILE A 39 1.59 -7.58 3.73
CA ILE A 39 2.61 -8.62 3.80
C ILE A 39 1.88 -9.96 3.96
N ASP A 40 2.06 -10.86 3.00
CA ASP A 40 1.77 -12.28 3.16
C ASP A 40 2.90 -12.89 4.01
N MET A 41 2.62 -13.08 5.29
CA MET A 41 3.61 -13.56 6.27
C MET A 41 4.04 -15.00 6.02
N GLU A 42 3.19 -15.83 5.41
CA GLU A 42 3.52 -17.23 5.10
C GLU A 42 4.49 -17.31 3.92
N LYS A 43 4.34 -16.41 2.95
CA LYS A 43 5.17 -16.36 1.74
C LYS A 43 6.31 -15.36 1.81
N GLN A 44 6.37 -14.54 2.88
CA GLN A 44 7.30 -13.42 3.01
C GLN A 44 7.27 -12.50 1.79
N LEU A 45 6.07 -12.20 1.31
CA LEU A 45 5.84 -11.50 0.06
C LEU A 45 4.94 -10.28 0.28
N VAL A 46 5.33 -9.14 -0.27
CA VAL A 46 4.45 -7.97 -0.35
C VAL A 46 3.50 -8.19 -1.52
N VAL A 47 2.20 -8.21 -1.22
CA VAL A 47 1.13 -8.45 -2.19
C VAL A 47 0.18 -7.26 -2.23
N LEU A 48 -0.51 -7.10 -3.36
CA LEU A 48 -1.61 -6.14 -3.47
C LEU A 48 -2.76 -6.61 -2.58
N GLU A 49 -3.28 -5.71 -1.76
CA GLU A 49 -4.58 -5.91 -1.12
C GLU A 49 -5.69 -5.37 -1.99
N GLU A 50 -5.62 -4.07 -2.29
CA GLU A 50 -6.66 -3.39 -3.07
C GLU A 50 -6.11 -2.15 -3.80
N GLU A 51 -6.79 -1.75 -4.87
CA GLU A 51 -6.48 -0.58 -5.69
C GLU A 51 -7.73 0.30 -5.76
N TYR A 52 -7.58 1.58 -5.43
CA TYR A 52 -8.69 2.52 -5.34
C TYR A 52 -8.49 3.71 -6.26
N GLU A 53 -9.57 4.10 -6.93
CA GLU A 53 -9.72 5.44 -7.48
C GLU A 53 -10.46 6.31 -6.46
N ILE A 54 -9.78 7.31 -5.93
CA ILE A 54 -10.28 8.19 -4.89
C ILE A 54 -10.91 9.40 -5.58
N PHE A 55 -12.21 9.29 -5.87
CA PHE A 55 -12.98 10.38 -6.48
C PHE A 55 -13.40 11.48 -5.49
N GLU A 56 -13.36 11.17 -4.19
CA GLU A 56 -13.80 12.06 -3.11
C GLU A 56 -12.76 13.14 -2.78
N VAL A 57 -11.48 12.83 -2.98
CA VAL A 57 -10.37 13.71 -2.60
C VAL A 57 -9.93 14.48 -3.83
N ARG A 58 -10.08 15.81 -3.80
CA ARG A 58 -9.71 16.69 -4.92
C ARG A 58 -8.35 17.36 -4.72
N ASN A 59 -7.91 17.47 -3.47
CA ASN A 59 -6.61 18.04 -3.10
C ASN A 59 -5.83 17.01 -2.24
N PRO A 60 -4.52 16.80 -2.48
CA PRO A 60 -3.65 16.04 -1.59
C PRO A 60 -3.79 16.36 -0.09
N ASP A 61 -4.12 17.60 0.29
CA ASP A 61 -4.32 17.99 1.69
C ASP A 61 -5.51 17.27 2.36
N ASP A 62 -6.48 16.76 1.57
CA ASP A 62 -7.62 16.01 2.07
C ASP A 62 -7.26 14.52 2.35
N LEU A 63 -6.07 14.06 1.95
CA LEU A 63 -5.55 12.71 2.23
C LEU A 63 -4.92 12.65 3.64
N THR A 64 -5.73 12.87 4.69
CA THR A 64 -5.25 12.87 6.08
C THR A 64 -5.14 11.46 6.68
N GLU A 65 -4.41 11.32 7.78
CA GLU A 65 -4.32 10.05 8.52
C GLU A 65 -5.69 9.61 9.07
N GLU A 66 -6.51 10.56 9.52
CA GLU A 66 -7.89 10.29 9.95
C GLU A 66 -8.75 9.77 8.81
N TRP A 67 -8.66 10.39 7.62
CA TRP A 67 -9.38 9.94 6.43
C TRP A 67 -8.96 8.51 6.02
N LEU A 68 -7.64 8.23 6.05
CA LEU A 68 -7.11 6.91 5.80
C LEU A 68 -7.64 5.90 6.83
N LYS A 69 -7.63 6.23 8.13
CA LYS A 69 -8.16 5.36 9.18
C LYS A 69 -9.65 5.09 9.02
N GLU A 70 -10.44 6.09 8.62
CA GLU A 70 -11.87 5.92 8.38
C GLU A 70 -12.12 4.99 7.19
N LYS A 71 -11.50 5.26 6.04
CA LYS A 71 -11.69 4.46 4.82
C LYS A 71 -11.12 3.06 4.95
N LEU A 72 -10.02 2.91 5.69
CA LEU A 72 -9.39 1.61 5.94
C LEU A 72 -9.93 0.90 7.20
N SER A 73 -10.90 1.51 7.92
CA SER A 73 -11.46 0.92 9.15
C SER A 73 -12.18 -0.42 8.92
N PHE A 74 -12.57 -0.69 7.66
CA PHE A 74 -13.20 -1.94 7.24
C PHE A 74 -12.22 -3.14 7.23
N PHE A 75 -10.90 -2.92 7.15
CA PHE A 75 -9.89 -3.98 7.00
C PHE A 75 -9.33 -4.53 8.33
N ARG A 76 -10.19 -4.72 9.33
CA ARG A 76 -9.78 -5.34 10.61
C ARG A 76 -9.56 -6.84 10.54
#